data_AF-K1GL27-F1
#
_entry.id   AF-K1GL27-F1
#
_cell.length_a   1.000
_cell.length_b   1.000
_cell.length_c   1.000
_cell.angle_alpha   90.00
_cell.angle_beta   90.00
_cell.angle_gamma   90.00
#
_symmetry.space_group_name_H-M   'P 1'
#
loop_
_entity.id
_entity.type
_entity.pdbx_description
1 polymer ?
#
loop_
_entity_poly.entity_id
_entity_poly.type
_entity_poly.pdbx_seq_one_letter_code
_entity_poly.pdbx_strand_id
1 'polypeptide(L)'
;VYSSYYSYYPVEEIKTLAIKGTIKNGDSKNSPLSSISVEDKRNLNGKKHKLILLNNSIKLVKDGKEYIIPYSNSNNYEDIYIYIYKNGVNIINGDFIAYIGKVKLDTGEIINLPPLHFKKEILVENYNPILDTLNQNTTKKIFDGLMEDYEKRNKY
;
A
#
# COMPACT_ATOMS: atom_id res chain seq x y z
N VAL A 1 2.85 -25.44 1.29
CA VAL A 1 1.80 -24.74 0.50
C VAL A 1 2.29 -23.33 0.30
N TYR A 2 2.27 -22.82 -0.94
CA TYR A 2 2.72 -21.46 -1.20
C TYR A 2 1.55 -20.48 -1.11
N SER A 3 1.76 -19.36 -0.42
CA SER A 3 0.90 -18.20 -0.44
C SER A 3 1.64 -17.04 -1.12
N SER A 4 0.88 -16.14 -1.73
CA SER A 4 1.44 -14.96 -2.40
C SER A 4 0.56 -13.76 -2.11
N TYR A 5 1.14 -12.73 -1.52
CA TYR A 5 0.44 -11.49 -1.19
C TYR A 5 0.97 -10.36 -2.06
N TYR A 6 0.06 -9.63 -2.69
CA TYR A 6 0.41 -8.53 -3.59
C TYR A 6 -0.02 -7.20 -2.98
N SER A 7 0.84 -6.19 -3.12
CA SER A 7 0.55 -4.80 -2.73
C SER A 7 1.33 -3.82 -3.59
N TYR A 8 1.09 -2.53 -3.37
CA TYR A 8 1.87 -1.46 -3.97
C TYR A 8 2.59 -0.66 -2.88
N TYR A 9 3.83 -0.28 -3.16
CA TYR A 9 4.62 0.57 -2.27
C TYR A 9 5.25 1.72 -3.06
N PRO A 10 5.37 2.91 -2.46
CA PRO A 10 6.14 3.98 -3.07
C PRO A 10 7.62 3.57 -3.11
N VAL A 11 8.31 3.91 -4.21
CA VAL A 11 9.78 3.76 -4.32
C VAL A 11 10.47 4.67 -3.30
N GLU A 12 9.92 5.86 -3.09
CA GLU A 12 10.43 6.83 -2.14
C GLU A 12 9.91 6.55 -0.72
N GLU A 13 10.84 6.38 0.22
CA GLU A 13 10.47 6.28 1.64
C GLU A 13 10.22 7.66 2.25
N ILE A 14 9.08 7.81 2.94
CA ILE A 14 8.82 8.95 3.81
C ILE A 14 9.16 8.55 5.25
N LYS A 15 10.12 9.26 5.88
CA LYS A 15 10.66 8.88 7.19
C LYS A 15 9.60 8.80 8.29
N THR A 16 8.60 9.69 8.25
CA THR A 16 7.57 9.83 9.29
C THR A 16 6.30 9.05 9.00
N LEU A 17 6.08 8.63 7.74
CA LEU A 17 4.83 8.03 7.30
C LEU A 17 5.06 6.66 6.66
N ALA A 18 4.19 5.71 6.96
CA ALA A 18 4.07 4.47 6.22
C ALA A 18 2.96 4.63 5.17
N ILE A 19 3.30 4.37 3.90
CA ILE A 19 2.37 4.55 2.79
C ILE A 19 2.32 3.26 1.98
N LYS A 20 1.11 2.75 1.74
CA LYS A 20 0.90 1.47 1.06
C LYS A 20 -0.36 1.51 0.21
N GLY A 21 -0.27 0.95 -0.99
CA GLY A 21 -1.42 0.58 -1.80
C GLY A 21 -1.85 -0.86 -1.53
N THR A 22 -3.10 -1.04 -1.09
CA THR A 22 -3.69 -2.36 -0.85
C THR A 22 -4.59 -2.73 -2.02
N ILE A 23 -4.50 -3.96 -2.50
CA ILE A 23 -5.37 -4.48 -3.57
C ILE A 23 -6.63 -5.14 -2.99
N LYS A 24 -7.66 -5.32 -3.81
CA LYS A 24 -8.96 -5.82 -3.36
C LYS A 24 -8.90 -7.27 -2.84
N ASN A 25 -8.11 -8.12 -3.49
CA ASN A 25 -7.82 -9.48 -3.07
C ASN A 25 -6.30 -9.66 -3.05
N GLY A 26 -5.73 -9.69 -1.84
CA GLY A 26 -4.30 -9.80 -1.59
C GLY A 26 -3.65 -11.01 -2.24
N ASP A 27 -4.41 -12.09 -2.48
CA ASP A 27 -3.89 -13.36 -2.99
C ASP A 27 -3.93 -13.45 -4.52
N SER A 28 -4.45 -12.42 -5.19
CA SER A 28 -4.65 -12.43 -6.64
C SER A 28 -3.80 -11.38 -7.33
N LYS A 29 -2.85 -11.84 -8.16
CA LYS A 29 -2.04 -11.00 -9.05
C LYS A 29 -2.90 -10.05 -9.88
N ASN A 30 -4.09 -10.46 -10.33
CA ASN A 30 -4.93 -9.64 -11.20
C ASN A 30 -5.95 -8.78 -10.43
N SER A 31 -5.80 -8.65 -9.11
CA SER A 31 -6.68 -7.81 -8.32
C SER A 31 -6.36 -6.33 -8.49
N PRO A 32 -7.38 -5.46 -8.58
CA PRO A 32 -7.16 -4.02 -8.68
C PRO A 32 -6.74 -3.41 -7.35
N LEU A 33 -6.03 -2.28 -7.43
CA LEU A 33 -5.75 -1.38 -6.32
C LEU A 33 -7.07 -0.93 -5.68
N SER A 34 -7.27 -1.31 -4.43
CA SER A 34 -8.47 -1.00 -3.65
C SER A 34 -8.35 0.36 -2.98
N SER A 35 -7.24 0.61 -2.31
CA SER A 35 -7.00 1.83 -1.54
C SER A 35 -5.53 2.16 -1.40
N ILE A 36 -5.22 3.42 -1.10
CA ILE A 36 -3.93 3.85 -0.58
C ILE A 36 -4.13 4.26 0.87
N SER A 37 -3.33 3.69 1.78
CA SER A 37 -3.28 4.10 3.18
C SER A 37 -2.04 4.95 3.45
N VAL A 38 -2.19 5.93 4.35
CA VAL A 38 -1.10 6.71 4.94
C VAL A 38 -1.26 6.62 6.45
N GLU A 39 -0.22 6.13 7.12
CA GLU A 39 -0.19 5.88 8.56
C GLU A 39 1.03 6.57 9.18
N ASP A 40 0.90 6.99 10.43
CA ASP A 40 2.03 7.56 11.17
C ASP A 40 2.94 6.43 11.66
N LYS A 41 4.24 6.47 11.35
CA LYS A 41 5.19 5.44 11.79
C LYS A 41 5.37 5.40 13.32
N ARG A 42 4.94 6.42 14.05
CA ARG A 42 4.89 6.44 15.52
C ARG A 42 3.78 5.56 16.09
N ASN A 43 2.88 5.05 15.26
CA ASN A 43 1.83 4.12 15.64
C ASN A 43 2.45 2.79 16.11
N LEU A 44 2.72 2.69 17.41
CA LEU A 44 3.40 1.54 18.03
C LEU A 44 2.71 1.18 19.34
N ASN A 45 2.70 -0.11 19.68
CA ASN A 45 2.17 -0.63 20.94
C ASN A 45 0.73 -0.17 21.26
N GLY A 46 -0.11 -0.06 20.22
CA GLY A 46 -1.50 0.40 20.36
C GLY A 46 -1.67 1.90 20.58
N LYS A 47 -0.59 2.68 20.71
CA LYS A 47 -0.67 4.14 20.70
C LYS A 47 -0.79 4.61 19.26
N LYS A 48 -1.84 5.38 19.00
CA LYS A 48 -2.18 5.84 17.67
C LYS A 48 -2.11 7.36 17.58
N HIS A 49 -1.61 7.84 16.46
CA HIS A 49 -1.38 9.25 16.16
C HIS A 49 -2.28 9.66 15.01
N LYS A 50 -3.01 10.77 15.19
CA LYS A 50 -3.96 11.25 14.20
C LYS A 50 -3.25 11.91 13.03
N LEU A 51 -3.70 11.59 11.83
CA LEU A 51 -3.34 12.27 10.59
C LEU A 51 -4.53 13.01 10.00
N ILE A 52 -4.27 14.11 9.29
CA ILE A 52 -5.27 14.84 8.50
C ILE A 52 -4.71 15.08 7.11
N LEU A 53 -5.40 14.61 6.08
CA LEU A 53 -5.10 15.01 4.70
C LEU A 53 -5.69 16.41 4.47
N LEU A 54 -4.86 17.39 4.11
CA LEU A 54 -5.33 18.76 3.89
C LEU A 54 -5.98 18.95 2.51
N ASN A 55 -5.82 17.97 1.63
CA ASN A 55 -6.41 17.94 0.30
C ASN A 55 -7.75 17.20 0.31
N ASN A 56 -8.76 17.75 -0.37
CA ASN A 56 -10.07 17.12 -0.54
C ASN A 56 -10.13 16.17 -1.76
N SER A 57 -9.02 16.02 -2.46
CA SER A 57 -8.85 15.05 -3.53
C SER A 57 -7.38 14.72 -3.71
N ILE A 58 -7.11 13.55 -4.26
CA ILE A 58 -5.78 13.15 -4.71
C ILE A 58 -5.80 12.96 -6.23
N LYS A 59 -4.63 13.03 -6.86
CA LYS A 59 -4.47 12.69 -8.27
C LYS A 59 -3.64 11.41 -8.43
N LEU A 60 -4.11 10.48 -9.24
CA LEU A 60 -3.29 9.37 -9.75
C LEU A 60 -3.00 9.58 -11.23
N VAL A 61 -1.80 9.19 -11.67
CA VAL A 61 -1.39 9.20 -13.07
C VAL A 61 -0.88 7.81 -13.45
N LYS A 62 -1.51 7.20 -14.46
CA LYS A 62 -1.13 5.91 -15.02
C LYS A 62 -1.23 5.98 -16.55
N ASP A 63 -0.15 5.64 -17.24
CA ASP A 63 -0.09 5.59 -18.72
C ASP A 63 -0.64 6.86 -19.40
N GLY A 64 -0.30 8.04 -18.85
CA GLY A 64 -0.77 9.34 -19.34
C GLY A 64 -2.24 9.68 -19.02
N LYS A 65 -2.98 8.78 -18.37
CA LYS A 65 -4.33 9.05 -17.86
C LYS A 65 -4.25 9.59 -16.44
N GLU A 66 -5.02 10.65 -16.17
CA GLU A 66 -5.17 11.23 -14.85
C GLU A 66 -6.50 10.85 -14.21
N TYR A 67 -6.48 10.56 -12.91
CA TYR A 67 -7.64 10.23 -12.12
C TYR A 67 -7.68 11.15 -10.90
N ILE A 68 -8.78 11.88 -10.72
CA ILE A 68 -9.01 12.68 -9.52
C ILE A 68 -9.92 11.89 -8.59
N ILE A 69 -9.38 11.49 -7.44
CA ILE A 69 -10.14 10.73 -6.44
C ILE A 69 -10.55 11.70 -5.33
N PRO A 70 -11.87 11.89 -5.09
CA PRO A 70 -12.32 12.70 -3.98
C PRO A 70 -11.94 12.03 -2.65
N TYR A 71 -11.59 12.84 -1.68
CA TYR A 71 -11.29 12.41 -0.33
C TYR A 71 -11.98 13.34 0.67
N SER A 72 -12.54 12.76 1.71
CA SER A 72 -13.13 13.50 2.81
C SER A 72 -12.61 12.91 4.11
N ASN A 73 -12.11 13.77 5.00
CA ASN A 73 -11.77 13.41 6.39
C ASN A 73 -13.03 13.15 7.24
N SER A 74 -14.17 12.75 6.65
CA SER A 74 -15.46 12.63 7.35
C SER A 74 -15.41 11.68 8.54
N ASN A 75 -14.40 10.82 8.56
CA ASN A 75 -14.21 9.82 9.59
C ASN A 75 -12.91 10.19 10.32
N ASN A 76 -13.02 10.39 11.64
CA ASN A 76 -11.90 10.65 12.56
C ASN A 76 -10.97 9.42 12.68
N TYR A 77 -10.44 8.93 11.58
CA TYR A 77 -9.46 7.86 11.60
C TYR A 77 -8.11 8.40 12.06
N GLU A 78 -7.36 7.50 12.71
CA GLU A 78 -5.95 7.72 13.04
C GLU A 78 -5.10 7.66 11.76
N ASP A 79 -5.58 6.89 10.78
CA ASP A 79 -4.94 6.65 9.48
C ASP A 79 -5.75 7.24 8.32
N ILE A 80 -5.10 7.69 7.26
CA ILE A 80 -5.76 8.18 6.05
C ILE A 80 -5.99 7.00 5.10
N TYR A 81 -7.25 6.72 4.74
CA TYR A 81 -7.61 5.69 3.77
C TYR A 81 -8.29 6.30 2.54
N ILE A 82 -7.59 6.28 1.40
CA ILE A 82 -8.11 6.80 0.14
C ILE A 82 -8.59 5.62 -0.71
N TYR A 83 -9.89 5.51 -0.90
CA TYR A 83 -10.49 4.43 -1.71
C TYR A 83 -10.35 4.71 -3.21
N ILE A 84 -9.68 3.81 -3.93
CA ILE A 84 -9.40 3.96 -5.36
C ILE A 84 -10.43 3.20 -6.20
N TYR A 85 -10.54 1.89 -6.00
CA TYR A 85 -11.44 1.03 -6.79
C TYR A 85 -12.91 1.45 -6.67
N LYS A 86 -13.34 1.87 -5.47
CA LYS A 86 -14.72 2.35 -5.23
C LYS A 86 -15.05 3.60 -6.04
N ASN A 87 -14.05 4.38 -6.45
CA ASN A 87 -14.19 5.56 -7.30
C ASN A 87 -14.03 5.24 -8.81
N GLY A 88 -14.15 3.96 -9.20
CA GLY A 88 -14.14 3.55 -10.61
C GLY A 88 -12.75 3.50 -11.26
N VAL A 89 -11.68 3.69 -10.49
CA VAL A 89 -10.30 3.63 -10.98
C VAL A 89 -9.79 2.18 -10.92
N ASN A 90 -9.39 1.63 -12.07
CA ASN A 90 -8.96 0.24 -12.20
C ASN A 90 -7.46 0.13 -12.51
N ILE A 91 -6.62 0.07 -11.46
CA ILE A 91 -5.18 -0.16 -11.57
C ILE A 91 -4.87 -1.58 -11.14
N ILE A 92 -4.57 -2.47 -12.10
CA ILE A 92 -4.27 -3.88 -11.81
C ILE A 92 -2.77 -4.16 -11.84
N ASN A 93 -2.06 -3.59 -12.82
CA ASN A 93 -0.65 -3.87 -13.08
C ASN A 93 0.13 -2.60 -13.44
N GLY A 94 1.45 -2.74 -13.37
CA GLY A 94 2.41 -1.68 -13.68
C GLY A 94 2.42 -0.59 -12.63
N ASP A 95 3.31 0.37 -12.85
CA ASP A 95 3.56 1.42 -11.87
C ASP A 95 2.66 2.62 -12.11
N PHE A 96 2.38 3.41 -11.07
CA PHE A 96 1.60 4.64 -11.16
C PHE A 96 2.18 5.73 -10.26
N ILE A 97 1.87 6.99 -10.56
CA ILE A 97 2.28 8.12 -9.72
C ILE A 97 1.07 8.61 -8.93
N ALA A 98 1.23 8.82 -7.63
CA ALA A 98 0.21 9.42 -6.77
C ALA A 98 0.65 10.79 -6.26
N TYR A 99 -0.22 11.78 -6.43
CA TYR A 99 -0.10 13.12 -5.86
C TYR A 99 -1.09 13.20 -4.68
N ILE A 100 -0.61 12.82 -3.50
CA ILE A 100 -1.42 12.77 -2.27
C ILE A 100 -1.62 14.18 -1.70
N GLY A 101 -0.58 15.04 -1.75
CA GLY A 101 -0.63 16.40 -1.27
C GLY A 101 -0.03 16.56 0.14
N LYS A 102 -0.70 17.30 1.02
CA LYS A 102 -0.16 17.65 2.34
C LYS A 102 -0.86 16.89 3.46
N VAL A 103 -0.07 16.31 4.37
CA VAL A 103 -0.56 15.63 5.56
C VAL A 103 -0.15 16.43 6.79
N LYS A 104 -1.10 16.67 7.70
CA LYS A 104 -0.86 17.28 9.00
C LYS A 104 -0.84 16.22 10.09
N LEU A 105 0.22 16.20 10.89
CA LEU A 105 0.37 15.34 12.06
C LEU A 105 -0.40 15.91 13.27
N ASP A 106 -0.63 15.07 14.28
CA ASP A 106 -1.21 15.48 15.57
C ASP A 106 -0.36 16.51 16.34
N THR A 107 0.95 16.57 16.07
CA THR A 107 1.88 17.59 16.58
C THR A 107 1.64 18.98 15.96
N GLY A 108 0.87 19.05 14.88
CA GLY A 108 0.67 20.26 14.08
C GLY A 108 1.65 20.40 12.91
N GLU A 109 2.69 19.58 12.84
CA GLU A 109 3.63 19.54 11.71
C GLU A 109 2.90 19.20 10.40
N ILE A 110 3.28 19.88 9.31
CA ILE A 110 2.73 19.64 7.98
C ILE A 110 3.83 19.07 7.08
N ILE A 111 3.59 17.87 6.57
CA ILE A 111 4.45 17.18 5.62
C ILE A 111 3.87 17.40 4.21
N ASN A 112 4.66 18.00 3.33
CA ASN A 112 4.33 18.09 1.91
C ASN A 112 4.87 16.84 1.20
N LEU A 113 3.99 15.94 0.80
CA LEU A 113 4.41 14.71 0.11
C LEU A 113 4.76 15.04 -1.34
N PRO A 114 5.94 14.60 -1.82
CA PRO A 114 6.24 14.67 -3.24
C PRO A 114 5.29 13.74 -4.02
N PRO A 115 5.26 13.83 -5.36
CA PRO A 115 4.68 12.78 -6.18
C PRO A 115 5.37 11.45 -5.83
N LEU A 116 4.57 10.43 -5.49
CA LEU A 116 5.09 9.13 -5.08
C LEU A 116 4.92 8.13 -6.22
N HIS A 117 6.01 7.45 -6.58
CA HIS A 117 5.97 6.43 -7.61
C HIS A 117 5.68 5.06 -6.98
N PHE A 118 4.49 4.52 -7.21
CA PHE A 118 4.09 3.23 -6.66
C PHE A 118 4.42 2.10 -7.61
N LYS A 119 5.09 1.08 -7.07
CA LYS A 119 5.38 -0.18 -7.76
C LYS A 119 4.68 -1.34 -7.10
N LYS A 120 4.37 -2.35 -7.90
CA LYS A 120 3.76 -3.59 -7.41
C LYS A 120 4.81 -4.51 -6.81
N GLU A 121 4.52 -5.02 -5.63
CA GLU A 121 5.36 -5.98 -4.92
C GLU A 121 4.59 -7.27 -4.65
N ILE A 122 5.36 -8.34 -4.43
CA ILE A 122 4.87 -9.67 -4.07
C ILE A 122 5.68 -10.21 -2.89
N LEU A 123 4.96 -10.63 -1.85
CA LEU A 123 5.49 -11.46 -0.77
C LEU A 123 5.07 -12.90 -1.05
N VAL A 124 6.04 -13.80 -1.18
CA VAL A 124 5.80 -15.24 -1.34
C VAL A 124 6.28 -15.96 -0.10
N GLU A 125 5.39 -16.74 0.49
CA GLU A 125 5.68 -17.53 1.68
C GLU A 125 5.37 -18.99 1.42
N ASN A 126 6.13 -19.87 2.09
CA ASN A 126 5.83 -21.29 2.15
C ASN A 126 5.35 -21.63 3.54
N TYR A 127 4.12 -22.12 3.62
CA TYR A 127 3.51 -22.66 4.81
C TYR A 127 3.70 -24.19 4.86
N ASN A 128 4.24 -24.68 5.97
CA ASN A 128 4.39 -26.11 6.23
C ASN A 128 3.30 -26.60 7.22
N PRO A 129 2.27 -27.31 6.73
CA PRO A 129 1.18 -27.79 7.58
C PRO A 129 1.65 -28.78 8.66
N ILE A 130 2.74 -29.52 8.42
CA ILE A 130 3.26 -30.48 9.40
C ILE A 130 3.89 -29.74 10.60
N LEU A 131 4.59 -28.64 10.36
CA LEU A 131 5.13 -27.80 11.45
C LEU A 131 4.01 -27.12 12.23
N ASP A 132 2.89 -26.80 11.57
CA ASP A 132 1.71 -26.22 12.21
C ASP A 132 1.06 -27.20 13.18
N THR A 133 0.92 -28.46 12.76
CA THR A 133 0.45 -29.53 13.66
C THR A 133 1.37 -29.76 14.87
N LEU A 134 2.61 -29.28 14.81
CA LEU A 134 3.61 -29.36 15.88
C LEU A 134 3.78 -28.03 16.64
N ASN A 135 2.93 -27.02 16.40
CA ASN A 135 3.01 -25.66 16.98
C ASN A 135 4.39 -24.99 16.80
N GLN A 136 5.06 -25.24 15.68
CA GLN A 136 6.35 -24.62 15.34
C GLN A 136 6.15 -23.47 14.35
N ASN A 137 7.19 -22.67 14.11
CA ASN A 137 7.14 -21.65 13.05
C ASN A 137 6.87 -22.29 11.68
N THR A 138 5.69 -22.02 11.15
CA THR A 138 5.13 -22.71 9.98
C THR A 138 5.44 -22.04 8.66
N THR A 139 5.76 -20.75 8.71
CA THR A 139 5.78 -19.87 7.54
C THR A 139 7.20 -19.39 7.27
N LYS A 140 7.68 -19.65 6.06
CA LYS A 140 9.00 -19.21 5.59
C LYS A 140 8.85 -18.26 4.43
N LYS A 141 9.38 -17.03 4.56
CA LYS A 141 9.51 -16.08 3.45
C LYS A 141 10.45 -16.61 2.38
N ILE A 142 9.95 -16.70 1.15
CA ILE A 142 10.68 -17.21 -0.04
C ILE A 142 11.13 -16.06 -0.93
N PHE A 143 10.29 -15.04 -1.06
CA PHE A 143 10.57 -13.85 -1.83
C PHE A 143 9.77 -12.67 -1.26
N ASP A 144 10.34 -11.48 -1.34
CA ASP A 144 9.71 -10.23 -0.94
C ASP A 144 10.37 -9.10 -1.73
N GLY A 145 9.58 -8.38 -2.53
CA GLY A 145 10.06 -7.30 -3.36
C GLY A 145 9.26 -7.11 -4.64
N LEU A 146 9.87 -6.46 -5.63
CA LEU A 146 9.21 -6.06 -6.87
C LEU A 146 8.69 -7.27 -7.66
N MET A 147 7.46 -7.13 -8.16
CA MET A 147 6.81 -8.16 -8.98
C MET A 147 7.61 -8.48 -10.25
N GLU A 148 8.25 -7.47 -10.85
CA GLU A 148 9.09 -7.65 -12.04
C GLU A 148 10.29 -8.55 -11.78
N ASP A 149 10.91 -8.46 -10.59
CA ASP A 149 12.07 -9.26 -10.24
C ASP A 149 11.68 -10.69 -9.90
N TYR A 150 10.51 -10.88 -9.27
CA TYR A 150 9.92 -12.19 -9.09
C TYR A 150 9.64 -12.86 -10.44
N GLU A 151 9.04 -12.15 -11.40
CA GLU A 151 8.76 -12.70 -12.73
C GLU A 151 10.04 -13.06 -13.48
N LYS A 152 11.08 -12.22 -13.43
CA LYS A 152 12.40 -12.54 -14.03
C LYS A 152 13.00 -13.81 -13.43
N ARG A 153 12.91 -13.97 -12.10
CA ARG A 153 13.44 -15.15 -11.38
C ARG A 153 12.74 -16.45 -11.77
N ASN A 154 11.43 -16.41 -12.04
CA ASN A 154 10.63 -17.62 -12.34
C ASN A 154 10.42 -17.87 -13.85
N LYS A 155 11.01 -17.06 -14.72
CA LYS A 155 10.96 -17.24 -16.17
C LYS A 155 12.00 -18.24 -16.69
N TYR A 156 12.90 -18.68 -15.82
CA TYR A 156 13.94 -19.69 -16.02
C TYR A 156 13.80 -20.78 -14.97
#